data_AF-A0A846HU57-F1
#
_entry.id   AF-A0A846HU57-F1
#
_cell.length_a   1.000
_cell.length_b   1.000
_cell.length_c   1.000
_cell.angle_alpha   90.00
_cell.angle_beta   90.00
_cell.angle_gamma   90.00
#
_symmetry.space_group_name_H-M   'P 1'
#
loop_
_entity.id
_entity.type
_entity.pdbx_description
1 polymer ?
#
loop_
_entity_poly.entity_id
_entity_poly.type
_entity_poly.pdbx_seq_one_letter_code
_entity_poly.pdbx_strand_id
1 'polypeptide(L)'
;MAKRLTERTGQPFHLITRKEDLTPERLREIAPRTVFFPHWSYLIPATIHEGWECVIFHMTDLPYGRGGSPLQNLIQRGHRETMLTALRCVAELDAGPVYLKRPLCLEGSASEIFLRAASLIETMIETIIREDPEPQPQQGEPVIFQRRKPADSDLSQAPIQSLNDFFDFIRMLDAEGYPRAFLLNRRQVAAQPALGREAPPQARWPSPPHPVATRREILQRLAELRHVGIDLGVDGNVDCTQIGPA
;
A
#
# COMPACT_ATOMS: atom_id res chain seq x y z
N MET A 1 1.30 7.87 14.64
CA MET A 1 -0.12 7.57 14.87
C MET A 1 -0.42 7.37 16.36
N ALA A 2 -0.06 6.25 17.00
CA ALA A 2 -0.46 5.92 18.39
C ALA A 2 -0.28 7.07 19.40
N LYS A 3 0.92 7.67 19.51
CA LYS A 3 1.18 8.81 20.41
C LYS A 3 0.21 9.98 20.20
N ARG A 4 -0.02 10.37 18.94
CA ARG A 4 -0.95 11.46 18.58
C ARG A 4 -2.38 11.12 18.96
N LEU A 5 -2.80 9.86 18.82
CA LEU A 5 -4.13 9.42 19.23
C LEU A 5 -4.29 9.45 20.74
N THR A 6 -3.26 9.04 21.49
CA THR A 6 -3.23 9.20 22.95
C THR A 6 -3.40 10.66 23.36
N GLU A 7 -2.64 11.58 22.76
CA GLU A 7 -2.73 13.01 23.04
C GLU A 7 -4.11 13.61 22.73
N ARG A 8 -4.75 13.18 21.63
CA ARG A 8 -6.05 13.71 21.19
C ARG A 8 -7.25 13.14 21.95
N THR A 9 -7.17 11.89 22.38
CA THR A 9 -8.30 11.16 22.98
C THR A 9 -8.19 10.99 24.49
N GLY A 10 -6.99 11.17 25.06
CA GLY A 10 -6.69 10.84 26.45
C GLY A 10 -6.66 9.34 26.76
N GLN A 11 -6.82 8.47 25.76
CA GLN A 11 -6.84 7.01 25.91
C GLN A 11 -5.47 6.41 25.61
N PRO A 12 -5.03 5.33 26.31
CA PRO A 12 -3.78 4.65 25.98
C PRO A 12 -3.88 3.88 24.66
N PHE A 13 -2.87 4.03 23.80
CA PHE A 13 -2.72 3.23 22.57
C PHE A 13 -1.44 2.39 22.63
N HIS A 14 -1.59 1.09 22.33
CA HIS A 14 -0.47 0.15 22.23
C HIS A 14 -0.21 -0.19 20.78
N LEU A 15 1.02 0.04 20.31
CA LEU A 15 1.41 -0.22 18.92
C LEU A 15 1.91 -1.66 18.75
N ILE A 16 1.37 -2.35 17.74
CA ILE A 16 1.85 -3.65 17.26
C ILE A 16 2.13 -3.51 15.76
N THR A 17 3.37 -3.81 15.35
CA THR A 17 3.81 -3.67 13.94
C THR A 17 4.17 -5.00 13.29
N ARG A 18 4.58 -6.00 14.07
CA ARG A 18 4.99 -7.31 13.56
C ARG A 18 3.83 -8.29 13.68
N LYS A 19 3.70 -9.18 12.70
CA LYS A 19 2.63 -10.20 12.67
C LYS A 19 2.73 -11.14 13.86
N GLU A 20 3.95 -11.50 14.23
CA GLU A 20 4.27 -12.45 15.30
C GLU A 20 3.89 -11.90 16.69
N ASP A 21 3.74 -10.58 16.79
CA ASP A 21 3.30 -9.91 18.00
C ASP A 21 1.77 -9.84 18.13
N LEU A 22 1.01 -10.09 17.07
CA LEU A 22 -0.46 -10.10 17.13
C LEU A 22 -0.94 -11.47 17.61
N THR A 23 -0.84 -11.72 18.92
CA THR A 23 -1.24 -12.98 19.56
C THR A 23 -2.37 -12.77 20.57
N PRO A 24 -3.24 -13.77 20.79
CA PRO A 24 -4.26 -13.70 21.83
C PRO A 24 -3.67 -13.43 23.22
N GLU A 25 -2.52 -14.01 23.54
CA GLU A 25 -1.83 -13.84 24.83
C GLU A 25 -1.46 -12.37 25.06
N ARG A 26 -0.83 -11.75 24.07
CA ARG A 26 -0.45 -10.33 24.16
C ARG A 26 -1.65 -9.41 24.20
N LEU A 27 -2.72 -9.72 23.47
CA LEU A 27 -3.96 -8.94 23.54
C LEU A 27 -4.65 -9.09 24.92
N ARG A 28 -4.60 -10.26 25.56
CA ARG A 28 -5.10 -10.43 26.94
C ARG A 28 -4.30 -9.61 27.94
N GLU A 29 -2.97 -9.55 27.78
CA GLU A 29 -2.09 -8.73 28.63
C GLU A 29 -2.37 -7.22 28.50
N ILE A 30 -2.59 -6.75 27.26
CA ILE A 30 -2.92 -5.35 26.99
C ILE A 30 -4.37 -5.01 27.42
N ALA A 31 -5.27 -5.99 27.35
CA ALA A 31 -6.70 -5.86 27.57
C ALA A 31 -7.37 -4.69 26.78
N PRO A 32 -7.21 -4.64 25.44
CA PRO A 32 -7.75 -3.54 24.66
C PRO A 32 -9.28 -3.65 24.52
N ARG A 33 -9.96 -2.50 24.52
CA ARG A 33 -11.37 -2.40 24.14
C ARG A 33 -11.57 -2.68 22.64
N THR A 34 -10.66 -2.17 21.82
CA THR A 34 -10.74 -2.22 20.35
C THR A 34 -9.33 -2.35 19.77
N VAL A 35 -9.18 -3.14 18.71
CA VAL A 35 -7.94 -3.31 17.96
C VAL A 35 -8.13 -2.68 16.57
N PHE A 36 -7.38 -1.61 16.28
CA PHE A 36 -7.44 -0.92 15.00
C PHE A 36 -6.36 -1.43 14.04
N PHE A 37 -6.74 -1.72 12.80
CA PHE A 37 -5.89 -2.18 11.71
C PHE A 37 -5.82 -1.12 10.59
N PRO A 38 -5.06 -0.02 10.78
CA PRO A 38 -4.97 1.07 9.81
C PRO A 38 -4.30 0.64 8.50
N HIS A 39 -3.34 -0.30 8.58
CA HIS A 39 -2.69 -0.91 7.43
C HIS A 39 -2.13 -2.27 7.85
N TRP A 40 -2.79 -3.36 7.45
CA TRP A 40 -2.40 -4.72 7.82
C TRP A 40 -2.51 -5.66 6.61
N SER A 41 -1.39 -6.27 6.22
CA SER A 41 -1.30 -7.02 4.96
C SER A 41 -1.67 -8.50 5.09
N TYR A 42 -1.89 -8.98 6.31
CA TYR A 42 -2.12 -10.39 6.64
C TYR A 42 -3.57 -10.66 7.02
N LEU A 43 -4.04 -11.90 6.82
CA LEU A 43 -5.32 -12.32 7.34
C LEU A 43 -5.29 -12.24 8.89
N ILE A 44 -6.33 -11.63 9.47
CA ILE A 44 -6.51 -11.59 10.92
C ILE A 44 -7.11 -12.94 11.34
N PRO A 45 -6.47 -13.70 12.24
CA PRO A 45 -6.99 -15.01 12.66
C PRO A 45 -8.34 -14.91 13.36
N ALA A 46 -9.18 -15.95 13.25
CA ALA A 46 -10.44 -16.06 13.97
C ALA A 46 -10.26 -15.92 15.50
N THR A 47 -9.19 -16.50 16.04
CA THR A 47 -8.82 -16.37 17.45
C THR A 47 -8.62 -14.91 17.91
N ILE A 48 -8.40 -13.97 16.99
CA ILE A 48 -8.28 -12.54 17.26
C ILE A 48 -9.61 -11.84 16.97
N HIS A 49 -10.15 -11.92 15.75
CA HIS A 49 -11.31 -11.11 15.39
C HIS A 49 -12.63 -11.58 16.05
N GLU A 50 -12.70 -12.80 16.56
CA GLU A 50 -13.83 -13.27 17.38
C GLU A 50 -13.65 -12.95 18.87
N GLY A 51 -12.42 -12.75 19.31
CA GLY A 51 -12.09 -12.47 20.72
C GLY A 51 -12.08 -10.99 21.08
N TRP A 52 -11.88 -10.10 20.11
CA TRP A 52 -11.79 -8.65 20.30
C TRP A 52 -12.51 -7.90 19.19
N GLU A 53 -13.03 -6.71 19.52
CA GLU A 53 -13.53 -5.77 18.52
C GLU A 53 -12.38 -5.30 17.63
N CYS A 54 -12.37 -5.76 16.38
CA CYS A 54 -11.31 -5.48 15.42
C CYS A 54 -11.84 -4.58 14.32
N VAL A 55 -11.25 -3.40 14.15
CA VAL A 55 -11.68 -2.42 13.14
C VAL A 55 -10.62 -2.31 12.04
N ILE A 56 -11.01 -2.64 10.82
CA ILE A 56 -10.19 -2.52 9.61
C ILE A 56 -10.47 -1.17 8.94
N PHE A 57 -9.48 -0.63 8.22
CA PHE A 57 -9.65 0.52 7.34
C PHE A 57 -9.38 0.11 5.90
N HIS A 58 -10.42 0.19 5.06
CA HIS A 58 -10.37 -0.23 3.67
C HIS A 58 -10.73 0.92 2.74
N MET A 59 -9.93 1.15 1.69
CA MET A 59 -10.03 2.35 0.85
C MET A 59 -10.97 2.18 -0.35
N THR A 60 -12.15 1.62 -0.13
CA THR A 60 -13.22 1.59 -1.13
C THR A 60 -14.57 1.94 -0.52
N ASP A 61 -15.52 2.30 -1.36
CA ASP A 61 -16.92 2.48 -0.97
C ASP A 61 -17.64 1.13 -0.81
N LEU A 62 -17.30 0.40 0.26
CA LEU A 62 -17.82 -0.96 0.51
C LEU A 62 -19.36 -1.01 0.45
N PRO A 63 -19.97 -1.99 -0.24
CA PRO A 63 -19.38 -3.27 -0.65
C PRO A 63 -18.64 -3.25 -2.00
N TYR A 64 -18.58 -2.11 -2.69
CA TYR A 64 -17.76 -1.99 -3.89
C TYR A 64 -16.27 -2.10 -3.53
N GLY A 65 -15.56 -3.02 -4.17
CA GLY A 65 -14.11 -3.17 -4.05
C GLY A 65 -13.63 -3.95 -2.81
N ARG A 66 -14.43 -4.89 -2.28
CA ARG A 66 -13.95 -5.85 -1.26
C ARG A 66 -12.71 -6.58 -1.75
N GLY A 67 -11.75 -6.85 -0.89
CA GLY A 67 -10.59 -7.68 -1.20
C GLY A 67 -9.27 -6.91 -1.32
N GLY A 68 -8.34 -7.47 -2.08
CA GLY A 68 -6.94 -7.03 -2.05
C GLY A 68 -6.61 -5.88 -3.00
N SER A 69 -5.50 -5.18 -2.69
CA SER A 69 -4.92 -4.12 -3.52
C SER A 69 -5.92 -3.03 -3.97
N PRO A 70 -6.71 -2.46 -3.04
CA PRO A 70 -7.81 -1.56 -3.41
C PRO A 70 -7.35 -0.31 -4.17
N LEU A 71 -6.26 0.32 -3.74
CA LEU A 71 -5.70 1.50 -4.42
C LEU A 71 -5.42 1.24 -5.90
N GLN A 72 -4.69 0.17 -6.18
CA GLN A 72 -4.27 -0.16 -7.54
C GLN A 72 -5.48 -0.52 -8.40
N ASN A 73 -6.42 -1.28 -7.84
CA ASN A 73 -7.65 -1.65 -8.52
C ASN A 73 -8.52 -0.42 -8.86
N LEU A 74 -8.60 0.57 -7.97
CA LEU A 74 -9.32 1.82 -8.20
C LEU A 74 -8.66 2.64 -9.32
N ILE A 75 -7.35 2.84 -9.24
CA ILE A 75 -6.60 3.62 -10.24
C ILE A 75 -6.70 2.98 -11.63
N GLN A 76 -6.53 1.65 -11.74
CA GLN A 76 -6.68 0.94 -13.02
C GLN A 76 -8.09 1.03 -13.63
N ARG A 77 -9.11 1.28 -12.80
CA ARG A 77 -10.50 1.48 -13.23
C ARG A 77 -10.84 2.96 -13.47
N GLY A 78 -9.85 3.85 -13.41
CA GLY A 78 -10.01 5.27 -13.68
C GLY A 78 -10.63 6.08 -12.55
N HIS A 79 -10.71 5.55 -11.33
CA HIS A 79 -11.24 6.29 -10.18
C HIS A 79 -10.26 7.38 -9.74
N ARG A 80 -10.76 8.61 -9.57
CA ARG A 80 -10.00 9.76 -9.05
C ARG A 80 -10.32 10.08 -7.59
N GLU A 81 -11.41 9.51 -7.08
CA GLU A 81 -11.89 9.62 -5.71
C GLU A 81 -12.51 8.28 -5.28
N THR A 82 -12.60 8.08 -3.98
CA THR A 82 -13.19 6.88 -3.36
C THR A 82 -13.70 7.22 -1.96
N MET A 83 -14.15 6.21 -1.23
CA MET A 83 -14.37 6.29 0.20
C MET A 83 -13.31 5.47 0.95
N LEU A 84 -12.87 5.97 2.10
CA LEU A 84 -12.19 5.20 3.13
C LEU A 84 -13.25 4.73 4.13
N THR A 85 -13.33 3.42 4.31
CA THR A 85 -14.34 2.75 5.12
C THR A 85 -13.70 2.12 6.36
N ALA A 86 -14.23 2.44 7.54
CA ALA A 86 -13.92 1.72 8.78
C ALA A 86 -14.99 0.65 9.01
N LEU A 87 -14.57 -0.61 9.19
CA LEU A 87 -15.48 -1.75 9.32
C LEU A 87 -15.02 -2.73 10.39
N ARG A 88 -15.98 -3.43 10.99
CA ARG A 88 -15.70 -4.55 11.87
C ARG A 88 -15.11 -5.71 11.06
N CYS A 89 -14.06 -6.33 11.57
CA CYS A 89 -13.48 -7.53 11.01
C CYS A 89 -14.42 -8.72 11.25
N VAL A 90 -14.67 -9.49 10.19
CA VAL A 90 -15.39 -10.77 10.24
C VAL A 90 -14.60 -11.80 9.42
N ALA A 91 -15.02 -13.06 9.44
CA ALA A 91 -14.31 -14.13 8.72
C ALA A 91 -14.25 -13.91 7.20
N GLU A 92 -15.31 -13.33 6.61
CA GLU A 92 -15.34 -12.98 5.19
C GLU A 92 -14.61 -11.65 4.92
N LEU A 93 -13.71 -11.66 3.94
CA LEU A 93 -12.81 -10.55 3.62
C LEU A 93 -13.57 -9.26 3.28
N ASP A 94 -13.32 -8.22 4.06
CA ASP A 94 -13.91 -6.88 3.94
C ASP A 94 -15.46 -6.85 3.89
N ALA A 95 -16.13 -7.87 4.45
CA ALA A 95 -17.58 -8.02 4.40
C ALA A 95 -18.32 -7.55 5.66
N GLY A 96 -17.58 -7.20 6.72
CA GLY A 96 -18.16 -6.86 8.00
C GLY A 96 -18.93 -5.53 8.00
N PRO A 97 -19.75 -5.28 9.04
CA PRO A 97 -20.54 -4.07 9.14
C PRO A 97 -19.65 -2.83 9.28
N VAL A 98 -20.12 -1.71 8.74
CA VAL A 98 -19.39 -0.45 8.60
C VAL A 98 -19.72 0.50 9.73
N TYR A 99 -18.69 1.03 10.39
CA TYR A 99 -18.81 2.07 11.41
C TYR A 99 -19.04 3.45 10.77
N LEU A 100 -18.18 3.82 9.83
CA LEU A 100 -18.29 5.08 9.10
C LEU A 100 -17.45 5.04 7.82
N LYS A 101 -17.75 6.00 6.93
CA LYS A 101 -16.98 6.25 5.72
C LYS A 101 -16.56 7.72 5.64
N ARG A 102 -15.46 7.99 4.93
CA ARG A 102 -14.98 9.34 4.62
C ARG A 102 -14.47 9.43 3.18
N PRO A 103 -14.72 10.51 2.44
CA PRO A 103 -14.17 10.69 1.10
C PRO A 103 -12.64 10.69 1.11
N LEU A 104 -12.04 10.09 0.08
CA LEU A 104 -10.60 10.04 -0.13
C LEU A 104 -10.27 10.35 -1.59
N CYS A 105 -9.47 11.40 -1.81
CA CYS A 105 -8.92 11.72 -3.12
C CYS A 105 -7.86 10.69 -3.56
N LEU A 106 -7.75 10.38 -4.85
CA LEU A 106 -6.76 9.45 -5.40
C LEU A 106 -5.75 10.14 -6.32
N GLU A 107 -5.64 11.46 -6.26
CA GLU A 107 -4.65 12.24 -7.01
C GLU A 107 -3.22 11.97 -6.49
N GLY A 108 -2.20 12.08 -7.34
CA GLY A 108 -0.80 11.92 -6.94
C GLY A 108 -0.31 10.47 -6.86
N SER A 109 0.87 10.29 -6.28
CA SER A 109 1.52 8.99 -6.11
C SER A 109 0.83 8.15 -5.04
N ALA A 110 1.06 6.84 -5.06
CA ALA A 110 0.54 5.95 -4.03
C ALA A 110 0.98 6.40 -2.63
N SER A 111 2.23 6.84 -2.46
CA SER A 111 2.75 7.39 -1.19
C SER A 111 1.91 8.58 -0.69
N GLU A 112 1.60 9.55 -1.57
CA GLU A 112 0.80 10.72 -1.21
C GLU A 112 -0.64 10.34 -0.83
N ILE A 113 -1.22 9.37 -1.53
CA ILE A 113 -2.55 8.84 -1.23
C ILE A 113 -2.56 8.13 0.12
N PHE A 114 -1.57 7.30 0.41
CA PHE A 114 -1.45 6.62 1.71
C PHE A 114 -1.24 7.59 2.87
N LEU A 115 -0.46 8.66 2.68
CA LEU A 115 -0.30 9.70 3.70
C LEU A 115 -1.64 10.39 4.01
N ARG A 116 -2.42 10.75 2.98
CA ARG A 116 -3.78 11.29 3.17
C ARG A 116 -4.70 10.29 3.86
N ALA A 117 -4.67 9.03 3.45
CA ALA A 117 -5.44 7.98 4.10
C ALA A 117 -5.06 7.84 5.57
N ALA A 118 -3.76 7.83 5.91
CA ALA A 118 -3.29 7.71 7.29
C ALA A 118 -3.80 8.87 8.18
N SER A 119 -3.76 10.11 7.68
CA SER A 119 -4.34 11.26 8.38
C SER A 119 -5.85 11.12 8.59
N LEU A 120 -6.57 10.60 7.60
CA LEU A 120 -8.01 10.36 7.68
C LEU A 120 -8.36 9.21 8.64
N ILE A 121 -7.57 8.14 8.64
CA ILE A 121 -7.72 7.04 9.60
C ILE A 121 -7.59 7.56 11.04
N GLU A 122 -6.62 8.45 11.31
CA GLU A 122 -6.48 9.04 12.65
C GLU A 122 -7.73 9.77 13.11
N THR A 123 -8.38 10.54 12.23
CA THR A 123 -9.64 11.23 12.58
C THR A 123 -10.80 10.25 12.73
N MET A 124 -10.86 9.21 11.90
CA MET A 124 -11.90 8.18 12.01
C MET A 124 -11.78 7.36 13.30
N ILE A 125 -10.56 7.00 13.73
CA ILE A 125 -10.33 6.34 15.03
C ILE A 125 -10.82 7.23 16.17
N GLU A 126 -10.50 8.53 16.13
CA GLU A 126 -10.98 9.47 17.15
C GLU A 126 -12.51 9.53 17.19
N THR A 127 -13.18 9.61 16.02
CA THR A 127 -14.65 9.56 15.93
C THR A 127 -15.20 8.27 16.56
N ILE A 128 -14.65 7.10 16.22
CA ILE A 128 -15.11 5.81 16.76
C ILE A 128 -14.97 5.76 18.29
N ILE A 129 -13.89 6.31 18.84
CA ILE A 129 -13.66 6.30 20.28
C ILE A 129 -14.60 7.26 21.02
N ARG A 130 -14.86 8.44 20.46
CA ARG A 130 -15.67 9.48 21.11
C ARG A 130 -17.17 9.21 21.00
N GLU A 131 -17.60 8.72 19.85
CA GLU A 131 -19.03 8.58 19.52
C GLU A 131 -19.54 7.15 19.72
N ASP A 132 -18.63 6.17 19.80
CA ASP A 132 -18.94 4.73 19.93
C ASP A 132 -20.07 4.25 19.00
N PRO A 133 -19.99 4.55 17.69
CA PRO A 133 -21.10 4.27 16.78
C PRO A 133 -21.33 2.77 16.59
N GLU A 134 -22.59 2.36 16.47
CA GLU A 134 -22.93 0.98 16.12
C GLU A 134 -22.71 0.71 14.63
N PRO A 135 -21.93 -0.33 14.25
CA PRO A 135 -21.64 -0.59 12.85
C PRO A 135 -22.85 -1.20 12.15
N GLN A 136 -23.11 -0.76 10.92
CA GLN A 136 -24.28 -1.17 10.13
C GLN A 136 -23.88 -2.17 9.03
N PRO A 137 -24.70 -3.21 8.75
CA PRO A 137 -24.45 -4.12 7.64
C PRO A 137 -24.25 -3.39 6.30
N GLN A 138 -23.34 -3.90 5.48
CA GLN A 138 -23.17 -3.39 4.11
C GLN A 138 -24.44 -3.67 3.29
N GLN A 139 -24.77 -2.78 2.35
CA GLN A 139 -25.95 -2.89 1.49
C GLN A 139 -25.54 -2.91 0.02
N GLY A 140 -26.22 -3.74 -0.78
CA GLY A 140 -25.96 -3.92 -2.20
C GLY A 140 -25.01 -5.07 -2.53
N GLU A 141 -24.86 -5.35 -3.82
CA GLU A 141 -24.02 -6.44 -4.32
C GLU A 141 -22.53 -6.07 -4.27
N PRO A 142 -21.65 -6.96 -3.78
CA PRO A 142 -20.23 -6.68 -3.70
C PRO A 142 -19.53 -6.76 -5.05
N VAL A 143 -18.57 -5.87 -5.27
CA VAL A 143 -17.59 -5.98 -6.37
C VAL A 143 -16.27 -6.43 -5.77
N ILE A 144 -15.76 -7.58 -6.22
CA ILE A 144 -14.55 -8.18 -5.66
C ILE A 144 -13.31 -7.68 -6.41
N PHE A 145 -12.38 -7.11 -5.67
CA PHE A 145 -11.05 -6.74 -6.13
C PHE A 145 -10.05 -7.86 -5.87
N GLN A 146 -9.31 -8.19 -6.92
CA GLN A 146 -8.27 -9.19 -6.85
C GLN A 146 -6.99 -8.57 -6.31
N ARG A 147 -6.34 -9.27 -5.37
CA ARG A 147 -5.03 -8.88 -4.86
C ARG A 147 -4.00 -8.98 -5.98
N ARG A 148 -3.23 -7.92 -6.18
CA ARG A 148 -2.11 -7.93 -7.13
C ARG A 148 -0.94 -8.75 -6.61
N LYS A 149 -0.23 -9.36 -7.54
CA LYS A 149 1.03 -10.08 -7.35
C LYS A 149 2.19 -9.24 -7.89
N PRO A 150 3.43 -9.45 -7.40
CA PRO A 150 4.59 -8.73 -7.93
C PRO A 150 4.76 -8.84 -9.45
N ALA A 151 4.41 -9.98 -10.04
CA ALA A 151 4.45 -10.20 -11.49
C ALA A 151 3.50 -9.26 -12.27
N ASP A 152 2.43 -8.79 -11.63
CA ASP A 152 1.46 -7.88 -12.26
C ASP A 152 2.01 -6.46 -12.41
N SER A 153 3.21 -6.16 -11.89
CA SER A 153 3.91 -4.88 -12.10
C SER A 153 4.68 -4.82 -13.44
N ASP A 154 4.57 -5.84 -14.29
CA ASP A 154 5.15 -5.86 -15.63
C ASP A 154 4.35 -4.98 -16.60
N LEU A 155 4.91 -3.83 -16.95
CA LEU A 155 4.37 -2.88 -17.93
C LEU A 155 4.17 -3.52 -19.32
N SER A 156 4.89 -4.59 -19.67
CA SER A 156 4.72 -5.26 -20.96
C SER A 156 3.40 -6.02 -21.07
N GLN A 157 2.78 -6.35 -19.93
CA GLN A 157 1.49 -7.03 -19.83
C GLN A 157 0.39 -6.11 -19.32
N ALA A 158 0.72 -4.84 -19.02
CA ALA A 158 -0.23 -3.88 -18.49
C ALA A 158 -1.22 -3.43 -19.57
N PRO A 159 -2.51 -3.22 -19.21
CA PRO A 159 -3.52 -2.75 -20.15
C PRO A 159 -3.39 -1.25 -20.43
N ILE A 160 -2.31 -0.83 -21.10
CA ILE A 160 -2.00 0.57 -21.40
C ILE A 160 -2.58 0.94 -22.76
N GLN A 161 -3.54 1.85 -22.80
CA GLN A 161 -4.14 2.39 -24.03
C GLN A 161 -3.77 3.87 -24.25
N SER A 162 -3.37 4.57 -23.18
CA SER A 162 -3.02 5.98 -23.20
C SER A 162 -1.81 6.32 -22.33
N LEU A 163 -1.27 7.53 -22.49
CA LEU A 163 -0.24 8.07 -21.59
C LEU A 163 -0.77 8.24 -20.16
N ASN A 164 -2.07 8.47 -19.99
CA ASN A 164 -2.70 8.54 -18.67
C ASN A 164 -2.67 7.17 -18.00
N ASP A 165 -2.99 6.09 -18.72
CA ASP A 165 -2.94 4.73 -18.17
C ASP A 165 -1.50 4.36 -17.78
N PHE A 166 -0.52 4.76 -18.60
CA PHE A 166 0.90 4.56 -18.31
C PHE A 166 1.32 5.29 -17.04
N PHE A 167 0.93 6.56 -16.90
CA PHE A 167 1.17 7.36 -15.70
C PHE A 167 0.50 6.75 -14.46
N ASP A 168 -0.79 6.40 -14.58
CA ASP A 168 -1.59 5.75 -13.53
C ASP A 168 -0.96 4.43 -13.09
N PHE A 169 -0.44 3.65 -14.03
CA PHE A 169 0.19 2.38 -13.74
C PHE A 169 1.47 2.53 -12.92
N ILE A 170 2.28 3.54 -13.24
CA ILE A 170 3.51 3.83 -12.49
C ILE A 170 3.16 4.39 -11.11
N ARG A 171 2.32 5.43 -11.04
CA ARG A 171 2.07 6.14 -9.78
C ARG A 171 1.38 5.28 -8.73
N MET A 172 0.54 4.33 -9.13
CA MET A 172 -0.14 3.42 -8.19
C MET A 172 0.81 2.43 -7.49
N LEU A 173 2.05 2.31 -7.99
CA LEU A 173 3.11 1.46 -7.44
C LEU A 173 4.21 2.27 -6.76
N ASP A 174 4.09 3.60 -6.76
CA ASP A 174 5.07 4.51 -6.15
C ASP A 174 4.81 4.69 -4.64
N ALA A 175 5.01 3.60 -3.91
CA ALA A 175 4.95 3.53 -2.46
C ALA A 175 5.94 2.50 -1.91
N GLU A 176 6.41 2.76 -0.69
CA GLU A 176 7.31 1.84 0.00
C GLU A 176 6.67 0.45 0.18
N GLY A 177 7.45 -0.60 -0.03
CA GLY A 177 6.98 -1.99 0.05
C GLY A 177 6.20 -2.50 -1.16
N TYR A 178 5.85 -1.63 -2.13
CA TYR A 178 5.17 -2.07 -3.35
C TYR A 178 6.17 -2.46 -4.46
N PRO A 179 5.93 -3.56 -5.20
CA PRO A 179 6.73 -3.91 -6.37
C PRO A 179 6.61 -2.83 -7.44
N ARG A 180 7.72 -2.12 -7.69
CA ARG A 180 7.79 -1.07 -8.71
C ARG A 180 7.40 -1.60 -10.09
N ALA A 181 6.83 -0.72 -10.92
CA ALA A 181 6.61 -1.02 -12.33
C ALA A 181 7.94 -1.40 -13.00
N PHE A 182 7.94 -2.46 -13.81
CA PHE A 182 9.11 -2.90 -14.56
C PHE A 182 8.73 -3.32 -15.98
N LEU A 183 9.70 -3.40 -16.88
CA LEU A 183 9.52 -3.97 -18.22
C LEU A 183 10.34 -5.24 -18.33
N LEU A 184 9.67 -6.39 -18.47
CA LEU A 184 10.38 -7.64 -18.73
C LEU A 184 10.72 -7.76 -20.22
N ASN A 185 11.99 -7.55 -20.55
CA ASN A 185 12.46 -7.74 -21.92
C ASN A 185 12.80 -9.22 -22.19
N ARG A 186 11.86 -9.97 -22.78
CA ARG A 186 12.15 -11.32 -23.31
C ARG A 186 12.63 -11.21 -24.76
N ARG A 187 13.92 -10.95 -24.97
CA ARG A 187 14.52 -11.18 -26.30
C ARG A 187 14.44 -12.68 -26.61
N GLN A 188 13.47 -13.09 -27.44
CA GLN A 188 13.58 -14.37 -28.14
C GLN A 188 14.70 -14.22 -29.17
N VAL A 189 15.87 -14.77 -28.87
CA VAL A 189 16.87 -14.98 -29.91
C VAL A 189 16.34 -16.14 -30.74
N ALA A 190 15.70 -15.84 -31.87
CA ALA A 190 15.53 -16.85 -32.91
C ALA A 190 16.93 -17.36 -33.25
N ALA A 191 17.20 -18.65 -33.04
CA ALA A 191 18.42 -19.27 -33.50
C ALA A 191 18.43 -19.19 -35.04
N GLN A 192 19.01 -18.12 -35.59
CA GLN A 192 19.36 -18.09 -36.99
C GLN A 192 20.40 -19.20 -37.21
N PRO A 193 20.25 -20.05 -38.25
CA PRO A 193 21.31 -20.98 -38.61
C PRO A 193 22.57 -20.16 -38.90
N ALA A 194 23.69 -20.60 -38.34
CA ALA A 194 24.95 -19.86 -38.35
C ALA A 194 25.47 -19.71 -39.79
N LEU A 195 25.09 -18.62 -40.46
CA LEU A 195 25.84 -18.07 -41.57
C LEU A 195 26.88 -17.11 -40.98
N GLY A 196 28.13 -17.27 -41.43
CA GLY A 196 29.36 -16.71 -40.88
C GLY A 196 29.20 -15.39 -40.11
N ARG A 197 29.44 -15.45 -38.79
CA ARG A 197 29.41 -14.28 -37.93
C ARG A 197 30.67 -13.44 -38.14
N GLU A 198 30.57 -12.34 -38.86
CA GLU A 198 31.37 -11.17 -38.53
C GLU A 198 30.84 -10.57 -37.21
N ALA A 199 31.76 -10.09 -36.37
CA ALA A 199 31.40 -9.48 -35.09
C ALA A 199 30.52 -8.25 -35.33
N PRO A 200 29.39 -8.08 -34.60
CA PRO A 200 28.60 -6.87 -34.72
C PRO A 200 29.44 -5.65 -34.32
N PRO A 201 29.33 -4.51 -35.02
CA PRO A 201 30.02 -3.30 -34.61
C PRO A 201 29.58 -2.93 -33.19
N GLN A 202 30.56 -2.61 -32.34
CA GLN A 202 30.29 -2.18 -30.97
C GLN A 202 29.36 -0.96 -31.01
N ALA A 203 28.12 -1.14 -30.54
CA ALA A 203 27.18 -0.04 -30.38
C ALA A 203 27.76 0.96 -29.38
N ARG A 204 28.25 2.10 -29.88
CA ARG A 204 28.57 3.26 -29.05
C ARG A 204 27.28 3.98 -28.72
N TRP A 205 26.87 3.91 -27.46
CA TRP A 205 25.85 4.80 -26.94
C TRP A 205 26.40 6.23 -27.00
N PRO A 206 25.68 7.21 -27.58
CA PRO A 206 26.10 8.60 -27.46
C PRO A 206 26.12 8.98 -25.98
N SER A 207 27.21 9.63 -25.55
CA SER A 207 27.28 10.22 -24.21
C SER A 207 26.08 11.16 -24.01
N PRO A 208 25.43 11.14 -22.84
CA PRO A 208 24.36 12.08 -22.54
C PRO A 208 24.87 13.52 -22.73
N PRO A 209 24.03 14.45 -23.24
CA PRO A 209 24.45 15.82 -23.58
C PRO A 209 24.84 16.68 -22.35
N HIS A 210 24.61 16.16 -21.14
CA HIS A 210 25.00 16.79 -19.89
C HIS A 210 25.72 15.78 -18.99
N PRO A 211 26.76 16.19 -18.25
CA PRO A 211 27.39 15.32 -17.26
C PRO A 211 26.33 14.90 -16.24
N VAL A 212 25.98 13.61 -16.26
CA VAL A 212 25.20 13.00 -15.18
C VAL A 212 26.09 13.04 -13.95
N ALA A 213 25.65 13.79 -12.94
CA ALA A 213 26.35 13.90 -11.67
C ALA A 213 26.71 12.49 -11.18
N THR A 214 28.00 12.25 -10.98
CA THR A 214 28.50 11.00 -10.45
C THR A 214 27.85 10.71 -9.10
N ARG A 215 27.73 9.44 -8.72
CA ARG A 215 27.25 9.03 -7.39
C ARG A 215 27.94 9.82 -6.26
N ARG A 216 29.21 10.20 -6.47
CA ARG A 216 29.99 11.04 -5.56
C ARG A 216 29.45 12.48 -5.47
N GLU A 217 29.13 13.12 -6.60
CA GLU A 217 28.54 14.47 -6.65
C GLU A 217 27.12 14.53 -6.08
N ILE A 218 26.32 13.48 -6.28
CA ILE A 218 24.98 13.34 -5.67
C ILE A 218 25.10 13.25 -4.15
N LEU A 219 26.01 12.40 -3.64
CA LEU A 219 26.24 12.25 -2.21
C LEU A 219 26.81 13.52 -1.56
N GLN A 220 27.63 14.29 -2.29
CA GLN A 220 28.20 15.54 -1.81
C GLN A 220 27.13 16.65 -1.73
N ARG A 221 26.23 16.75 -2.71
CA ARG A 221 25.06 17.66 -2.66
C ARG A 221 24.07 17.28 -1.55
N LEU A 222 23.88 15.99 -1.28
CA LEU A 222 23.04 15.51 -0.18
C LEU A 222 23.66 15.77 1.21
N ALA A 223 24.98 15.90 1.29
CA ALA A 223 25.68 16.28 2.52
C ALA A 223 25.58 17.80 2.80
N GLU A 224 25.64 18.64 1.76
CA GLU A 224 25.50 20.10 1.86
C GLU A 224 24.06 20.53 2.25
N LEU A 225 23.05 19.74 1.90
CA LEU A 225 21.65 19.97 2.29
C LEU A 225 21.37 19.64 3.78
N ARG A 226 22.33 19.09 4.54
CA ARG A 226 22.17 18.82 5.99
C ARG A 226 22.22 20.06 6.88
N HIS A 227 22.44 21.25 6.33
CA HIS A 227 22.29 22.51 7.07
C HIS A 227 20.88 23.13 7.03
N VAL A 228 19.91 22.47 6.39
CA VAL A 228 18.49 22.84 6.50
C VAL A 228 17.74 21.60 7.01
N GLY A 229 17.51 21.58 8.33
CA GLY A 229 17.08 20.40 9.08
C GLY A 229 15.83 19.73 8.54
N ILE A 230 15.97 18.47 8.10
CA ILE A 230 14.91 17.47 8.05
C ILE A 230 15.54 16.14 8.48
N ASP A 231 15.11 15.64 9.63
CA ASP A 231 15.50 14.33 10.17
C ASP A 231 14.55 13.27 9.59
N LEU A 232 15.06 12.41 8.71
CA LEU A 232 14.35 11.22 8.22
C LEU A 232 14.91 10.01 8.95
N GLY A 233 14.21 9.63 10.03
CA GLY A 233 14.45 8.40 10.76
C GLY A 233 14.23 7.18 9.86
N VAL A 234 15.34 6.52 9.54
CA VAL A 234 15.41 5.18 8.97
C VAL A 234 15.27 4.17 10.11
N ASP A 235 14.29 3.28 10.04
CA ASP A 235 14.34 1.95 10.67
C ASP A 235 13.30 1.02 10.05
N GLY A 236 13.75 -0.13 9.55
CA GLY A 236 12.87 -1.24 9.17
C GLY A 236 13.20 -1.91 7.84
N ASN A 237 14.30 -2.65 7.77
CA ASN A 237 14.59 -3.58 6.69
C ASN A 237 13.53 -4.71 6.71
N VAL A 238 12.65 -4.80 5.71
CA VAL A 238 11.71 -5.93 5.54
C VAL A 238 12.14 -6.73 4.32
N ASP A 239 12.57 -7.97 4.57
CA ASP A 239 12.95 -8.94 3.55
C ASP A 239 11.69 -9.46 2.83
N CYS A 240 11.52 -9.06 1.56
CA CYS A 240 10.38 -9.43 0.73
C CYS A 240 10.46 -10.84 0.12
N THR A 241 11.39 -11.71 0.54
CA THR A 241 11.57 -13.04 -0.07
C THR A 241 10.77 -14.17 0.58
N GLN A 242 9.95 -13.92 1.60
CA GLN A 242 9.25 -14.98 2.35
C GLN A 242 7.70 -14.90 2.36
N ILE A 243 7.07 -14.52 1.26
CA ILE A 243 5.60 -14.65 1.10
C ILE A 243 5.32 -15.92 0.29
N GLY A 244 5.10 -17.03 1.00
CA GLY A 244 4.64 -18.29 0.43
C GLY A 244 3.23 -18.19 -0.17
N PRO A 245 2.85 -19.06 -1.11
CA PRO A 245 1.55 -19.02 -1.76
C PRO A 245 0.45 -19.41 -0.77
N ALA A 246 -0.65 -18.66 -0.79
CA ALA A 246 -1.96 -19.11 -0.33
C ALA A 246 -2.77 -19.59 -1.54
#